data_AF-A0A3P6AY91-F1
#
_entry.id   AF-A0A3P6AY91-F1
#
_cell.length_a   1.000
_cell.length_b   1.000
_cell.length_c   1.000
_cell.angle_alpha   90.00
_cell.angle_beta   90.00
_cell.angle_gamma   90.00
#
_symmetry.space_group_name_H-M   'P 1'
#
loop_
_entity.id
_entity.type
_entity.pdbx_description
1 polymer ?
#
loop_
_entity_poly.entity_id
_entity_poly.type
_entity_poly.pdbx_seq_one_letter_code
_entity_poly.pdbx_strand_id
1 'polypeptide(L)'
;MEDSPRMSKSVGSLVLVKDLLVNLLRYEVCNGQNALFWFDLFSDLGPLLTFVGDYGPRLLRVRLFATVVNATRNGAWNLSLAKLPQIEILQIAMTAILLHDNSLGNDKFTWIQSNSTFGPSFSSKVTWERMKDHNLMQPWSKTIWFK
;
A
#
# COMPACT_ATOMS: atom_id res chain seq x y z
N MET A 1 -20.75 25.46 12.46
CA MET A 1 -19.44 25.70 11.81
C MET A 1 -18.43 25.04 12.72
N GLU A 2 -18.01 23.83 12.36
CA GLU A 2 -17.08 23.03 13.16
C GLU A 2 -15.68 23.34 12.64
N ASP A 3 -14.89 24.00 13.48
CA ASP A 3 -13.49 24.31 13.16
C ASP A 3 -12.70 23.01 13.05
N SER A 4 -12.40 22.62 11.82
CA SER A 4 -11.51 21.50 11.54
C SER A 4 -10.12 21.83 12.14
N PRO A 5 -9.56 20.96 12.99
CA PRO A 5 -8.33 21.28 13.71
C PRO A 5 -7.20 21.50 12.72
N ARG A 6 -6.61 22.71 12.73
CA ARG A 6 -5.42 23.04 11.93
C ARG A 6 -4.30 22.07 12.27
N MET A 7 -4.04 21.13 11.36
CA MET A 7 -2.96 20.17 11.53
C MET A 7 -1.61 20.90 11.59
N SER A 8 -0.73 20.43 12.48
CA SER A 8 0.66 20.91 12.55
C SER A 8 1.37 20.73 11.20
N LYS A 9 2.31 21.62 10.87
CA LYS A 9 3.12 21.53 9.64
C LYS A 9 3.76 20.14 9.46
N SER A 10 4.21 19.52 10.55
CA SER A 10 4.79 18.18 10.53
C SER A 10 3.76 17.11 10.16
N VAL A 11 2.54 17.24 10.67
CA VAL A 11 1.44 16.31 10.35
C VAL A 11 1.00 16.51 8.90
N GLY A 12 0.88 17.76 8.44
CA GLY A 12 0.60 18.06 7.04
C GLY A 12 1.68 17.49 6.11
N SER A 13 2.95 17.62 6.47
CA SER A 13 4.06 17.02 5.71
C SER A 13 4.02 15.49 5.70
N LEU A 14 3.66 14.86 6.83
CA LEU A 14 3.50 13.41 6.90
C LEU A 14 2.36 12.91 6.00
N VAL A 15 1.25 13.65 5.93
CA VAL A 15 0.13 13.31 5.04
C VAL A 15 0.55 13.39 3.57
N LEU A 16 1.32 14.41 3.17
CA LEU A 16 1.85 14.51 1.80
C LEU A 16 2.78 13.34 1.44
N VAL A 17 3.58 12.89 2.40
CA VAL A 17 4.50 11.75 2.19
C VAL A 17 3.76 10.42 2.19
N LYS A 18 2.65 10.30 2.93
CA LYS A 18 1.84 9.08 3.02
C LYS A 18 1.40 8.57 1.64
N ASP A 19 0.92 9.47 0.78
CA ASP A 19 0.44 9.08 -0.55
C ASP A 19 1.58 8.58 -1.45
N LEU A 20 2.81 9.07 -1.22
CA LEU A 20 4.01 8.59 -1.90
C LEU A 20 4.47 7.23 -1.35
N LEU A 21 4.34 7.00 -0.04
CA LEU A 21 4.74 5.73 0.61
C LEU A 21 4.00 4.52 0.04
N VAL A 22 2.75 4.70 -0.39
CA VAL A 22 1.94 3.67 -1.05
C VAL A 22 2.67 3.06 -2.25
N ASN A 23 3.49 3.83 -2.98
CA ASN A 23 4.20 3.35 -4.16
C ASN A 23 5.63 2.87 -3.87
N LEU A 24 6.11 3.03 -2.64
CA LEU A 24 7.50 2.74 -2.25
C LEU A 24 7.64 1.46 -1.44
N LEU A 25 6.54 1.00 -0.82
CA LEU A 25 6.50 -0.16 0.05
C LEU A 25 5.42 -1.14 -0.41
N ARG A 26 5.79 -2.41 -0.49
CA ARG A 26 4.89 -3.52 -0.80
C ARG A 26 5.02 -4.59 0.27
N TYR A 27 3.89 -5.17 0.62
CA TYR A 27 3.77 -6.23 1.59
C TYR A 27 3.76 -7.57 0.86
N GLU A 28 4.74 -8.43 1.15
CA GLU A 28 4.76 -9.80 0.67
C GLU A 28 4.02 -10.67 1.68
N VAL A 29 2.83 -11.14 1.28
CA VAL A 29 1.99 -12.00 2.13
C VAL A 29 2.57 -13.41 2.10
N CYS A 30 3.03 -13.87 3.27
CA CYS A 30 3.42 -15.25 3.50
C CYS A 30 2.30 -15.90 4.33
N ASN A 31 2.46 -15.94 5.66
CA ASN A 31 1.44 -16.49 6.56
C ASN A 31 0.22 -15.57 6.78
N GLY A 32 0.28 -14.32 6.33
CA GLY A 32 -0.82 -13.34 6.38
C GLY A 32 -1.24 -12.93 7.79
N GLN A 33 -0.42 -13.21 8.81
CA GLN A 33 -0.74 -12.92 10.21
C GLN A 33 -0.55 -11.46 10.57
N ASN A 34 0.35 -10.76 9.87
CA ASN A 34 0.70 -9.38 10.14
C ASN A 34 0.14 -8.43 9.07
N ALA A 35 -0.04 -8.91 7.84
CA ALA A 35 -0.62 -8.13 6.75
C ALA A 35 -2.09 -7.77 7.05
N LEU A 36 -2.43 -6.48 7.07
CA LEU A 36 -3.80 -5.98 7.14
C LEU A 36 -4.46 -6.02 5.76
N PHE A 37 -5.55 -6.77 5.65
CA PHE A 37 -6.24 -7.02 4.38
C PHE A 37 -6.68 -5.73 3.66
N TRP A 38 -7.13 -4.72 4.41
CA TRP A 38 -7.70 -3.51 3.84
C TRP A 38 -6.69 -2.40 3.57
N PHE A 39 -5.59 -2.37 4.31
CA PHE A 39 -4.69 -1.22 4.38
C PHE A 39 -3.33 -1.48 3.73
N ASP A 40 -2.82 -2.71 3.82
CA ASP A 40 -1.48 -3.02 3.32
C ASP A 40 -1.47 -3.24 1.81
N LEU A 41 -0.39 -2.82 1.18
CA LEU A 41 -0.16 -2.97 -0.25
C LEU A 41 0.44 -4.33 -0.58
N PHE A 42 -0.38 -5.36 -0.68
CA PHE A 42 0.07 -6.67 -1.17
C PHE A 42 -0.42 -7.00 -2.58
N SER A 43 -1.38 -6.24 -3.11
CA SER A 43 -1.94 -6.42 -4.45
C SER A 43 -1.63 -5.24 -5.37
N ASP A 44 -1.74 -5.45 -6.68
CA ASP A 44 -1.58 -4.38 -7.68
C ASP A 44 -2.76 -3.39 -7.69
N LEU A 45 -3.84 -3.67 -6.96
CA LEU A 45 -4.98 -2.77 -6.79
C LEU A 45 -4.71 -1.66 -5.77
N GLY A 46 -3.55 -1.68 -5.11
CA GLY A 46 -3.25 -0.81 -3.98
C GLY A 46 -3.97 -1.24 -2.70
N PRO A 47 -4.12 -0.32 -1.72
CA PRO A 47 -4.90 -0.57 -0.51
C PRO A 47 -6.36 -0.87 -0.88
N LEU A 48 -6.86 -2.04 -0.48
CA LEU A 48 -8.18 -2.52 -0.90
C LEU A 48 -9.31 -1.61 -0.38
N LEU A 49 -9.12 -0.94 0.76
CA LEU A 49 -10.09 0.03 1.28
C LEU A 49 -10.23 1.23 0.36
N THR A 50 -9.12 1.75 -0.18
CA THR A 50 -9.13 2.86 -1.13
C THR A 50 -9.74 2.45 -2.47
N PHE A 51 -9.47 1.21 -2.91
CA PHE A 51 -9.99 0.69 -4.17
C PHE A 51 -11.51 0.43 -4.14
N VAL A 52 -12.03 -0.18 -3.06
CA VAL A 52 -13.46 -0.52 -2.92
C VAL A 52 -14.27 0.61 -2.30
N GLY A 53 -13.64 1.43 -1.47
CA GLY A 53 -14.29 2.45 -0.63
C GLY A 53 -14.73 1.93 0.74
N ASP A 54 -15.21 2.84 1.58
CA ASP A 54 -15.53 2.61 3.00
C ASP A 54 -16.61 1.53 3.24
N TYR A 55 -17.41 1.22 2.22
CA TYR A 55 -18.42 0.15 2.29
C TYR A 55 -17.84 -1.25 2.07
N GLY A 56 -16.58 -1.36 1.61
CA GLY A 56 -15.90 -2.62 1.31
C GLY A 56 -15.92 -3.66 2.43
N PRO A 57 -15.55 -3.30 3.69
CA PRO A 57 -15.60 -4.21 4.83
C PRO A 57 -16.97 -4.87 5.02
N ARG A 58 -18.04 -4.08 4.90
CA ARG A 58 -19.42 -4.58 5.03
C ARG A 58 -19.81 -5.45 3.83
N LEU A 59 -19.41 -5.05 2.63
CA LEU A 59 -19.69 -5.77 1.40
C LEU A 59 -19.05 -7.15 1.40
N LEU A 60 -17.75 -7.25 1.72
CA LEU A 60 -16.98 -8.49 1.72
C LEU A 60 -17.12 -9.34 3.00
N ARG A 61 -17.75 -8.79 4.04
CA ARG A 61 -17.86 -9.40 5.38
C ARG A 61 -16.51 -9.64 6.05
N VAL A 62 -15.52 -8.79 5.76
CA VAL A 62 -14.19 -8.81 6.37
C VAL A 62 -14.09 -7.60 7.30
N ARG A 63 -13.67 -7.81 8.56
CA ARG A 63 -13.53 -6.71 9.52
C ARG A 63 -12.54 -5.67 9.02
N LEU A 64 -12.74 -4.40 9.37
CA LEU A 64 -11.90 -3.29 8.89
C LEU A 64 -10.41 -3.48 9.22
N PHE A 65 -10.10 -4.00 10.41
CA PHE A 65 -8.72 -4.31 10.84
C PHE A 65 -8.43 -5.81 10.80
N ALA A 66 -9.06 -6.54 9.87
CA ALA A 66 -8.73 -7.94 9.66
C ALA A 66 -7.35 -8.07 9.00
N THR A 67 -6.61 -9.07 9.44
CA THR A 67 -5.40 -9.53 8.76
C THR A 67 -5.77 -10.39 7.55
N VAL A 68 -4.81 -10.65 6.66
CA VAL A 68 -5.03 -11.49 5.48
C VAL A 68 -5.44 -12.91 5.87
N VAL A 69 -4.84 -13.49 6.92
CA VAL A 69 -5.25 -14.81 7.42
C VAL A 69 -6.70 -14.82 7.93
N ASN A 70 -7.20 -13.72 8.48
CA ASN A 70 -8.59 -13.60 8.92
C ASN A 70 -9.58 -13.49 7.75
N ALA A 71 -9.10 -13.08 6.56
CA ALA A 71 -9.88 -13.02 5.34
C ALA A 71 -9.84 -14.34 4.53
N THR A 72 -9.12 -15.35 5.02
CA THR A 72 -8.98 -16.65 4.36
C THR A 72 -9.51 -17.78 5.23
N ARG A 73 -9.81 -18.91 4.60
CA ARG A 73 -10.24 -20.15 5.27
C ARG A 73 -9.70 -21.34 4.47
N ASN A 74 -8.97 -22.23 5.15
CA ASN A 74 -8.37 -23.43 4.55
C ASN A 74 -7.48 -23.12 3.31
N GLY A 75 -6.69 -22.05 3.37
CA GLY A 75 -5.80 -21.67 2.26
C GLY A 75 -6.49 -21.01 1.06
N ALA A 76 -7.79 -20.70 1.15
CA ALA A 76 -8.54 -19.98 0.13
C ALA A 76 -9.15 -18.69 0.68
N TRP A 77 -9.38 -17.71 -0.18
CA TRP A 77 -10.05 -16.47 0.18
C TRP A 77 -11.51 -16.73 0.59
N ASN A 78 -11.88 -16.28 1.79
CA ASN A 78 -13.23 -16.42 2.35
C ASN A 78 -13.97 -15.08 2.26
N LEU A 79 -14.24 -14.66 1.02
CA LEU A 79 -14.87 -13.39 0.70
C LEU A 79 -16.31 -13.64 0.24
N SER A 80 -17.25 -12.75 0.59
CA SER A 80 -18.63 -12.87 0.09
C SER A 80 -18.72 -12.62 -1.41
N LEU A 81 -19.76 -13.16 -2.07
CA LEU A 81 -19.98 -13.02 -3.51
C LEU A 81 -19.86 -11.57 -4.04
N ALA A 82 -19.23 -11.40 -5.20
CA ALA A 82 -19.14 -10.14 -5.89
C ALA A 82 -20.53 -9.64 -6.31
N LYS A 83 -20.96 -8.52 -5.72
CA LYS A 83 -22.22 -7.83 -6.05
C LYS A 83 -21.99 -6.55 -6.88
N LEU A 84 -20.73 -6.19 -7.08
CA LEU A 84 -20.29 -4.98 -7.75
C LEU A 84 -19.06 -5.31 -8.60
N PRO A 85 -18.87 -4.63 -9.75
CA PRO A 85 -17.73 -4.88 -10.65
C PRO A 85 -16.37 -4.73 -9.95
N GLN A 86 -16.22 -3.75 -9.05
CA GLN A 86 -14.99 -3.55 -8.29
C GLN A 86 -14.67 -4.73 -7.37
N ILE A 87 -15.69 -5.35 -6.77
CA ILE A 87 -15.50 -6.51 -5.90
C ILE A 87 -15.09 -7.74 -6.72
N GLU A 88 -15.63 -7.89 -7.92
CA GLU A 88 -15.25 -8.96 -8.84
C GLU A 88 -13.77 -8.83 -9.24
N ILE A 89 -13.32 -7.62 -9.62
CA ILE A 89 -11.92 -7.33 -9.92
C ILE A 89 -11.02 -7.65 -8.72
N LEU A 90 -11.44 -7.24 -7.52
CA LEU A 90 -10.72 -7.57 -6.29
C LEU A 90 -10.60 -9.09 -6.11
N GLN A 91 -11.69 -9.84 -6.27
CA GLN A 91 -11.67 -11.29 -6.10
C GLN A 91 -10.75 -11.97 -7.11
N ILE A 92 -10.78 -11.55 -8.36
CA ILE A 92 -9.86 -12.03 -9.40
C ILE A 92 -8.42 -11.74 -8.99
N ALA A 93 -8.11 -10.50 -8.57
CA ALA A 93 -6.77 -10.13 -8.13
C ALA A 93 -6.31 -10.97 -6.92
N MET A 94 -7.20 -11.25 -5.96
CA MET A 94 -6.92 -12.11 -4.82
C MET A 94 -6.57 -13.54 -5.26
N THR A 95 -7.23 -14.10 -6.28
CA THR A 95 -6.90 -15.46 -6.78
C THR A 95 -5.52 -15.56 -7.42
N ALA A 96 -4.95 -14.45 -7.89
CA ALA A 96 -3.58 -14.43 -8.40
C ALA A 96 -2.52 -14.47 -7.28
N ILE A 97 -2.93 -14.23 -6.04
CA ILE A 97 -2.05 -14.25 -4.87
C ILE A 97 -2.07 -15.66 -4.29
N LEU A 98 -0.91 -16.33 -4.38
CA LEU A 98 -0.71 -17.61 -3.74
C LEU A 98 -0.74 -17.41 -2.23
N LEU A 99 -1.80 -17.91 -1.58
CA LEU A 99 -1.87 -17.95 -0.13
C LEU A 99 -0.96 -19.08 0.34
N HIS A 100 0.17 -18.68 0.91
CA HIS A 100 1.20 -19.60 1.34
C HIS A 100 0.92 -20.06 2.77
N ASP A 101 1.02 -21.37 2.99
CA ASP A 101 0.79 -21.99 4.30
C ASP A 101 1.81 -21.47 5.35
N ASN A 102 1.52 -21.69 6.63
CA ASN A 102 2.36 -21.32 7.78
C ASN A 102 3.81 -21.82 7.67
N SER A 103 4.11 -22.74 6.76
CA SER A 103 5.46 -23.25 6.48
C SER A 103 6.42 -22.23 5.85
N LEU A 104 5.93 -21.15 5.24
CA LEU A 104 6.76 -20.16 4.53
C LEU A 104 7.26 -19.00 5.41
N GLY A 105 6.90 -19.00 6.69
CA GLY A 105 7.37 -18.05 7.69
C GLY A 105 6.57 -16.75 7.72
N ASN A 106 7.14 -15.75 8.38
CA ASN A 106 6.47 -14.48 8.60
C ASN A 106 6.40 -13.67 7.31
N ASP A 107 5.27 -13.00 7.16
CA ASP A 107 5.06 -11.84 6.31
C ASP A 107 6.26 -10.87 6.24
N LYS A 108 6.56 -10.35 5.05
CA LYS A 108 7.74 -9.51 4.80
C LYS A 108 7.38 -8.18 4.18
N PHE A 109 8.07 -7.14 4.63
CA PHE A 109 8.06 -5.84 3.98
C PHE A 109 9.12 -5.78 2.90
N THR A 110 8.73 -5.29 1.73
CA THR A 110 9.63 -5.06 0.60
C THR A 110 9.56 -3.59 0.17
N TRP A 111 10.71 -3.05 -0.17
CA TRP A 111 10.93 -1.66 -0.54
C TRP A 111 11.33 -1.57 -2.00
N ILE A 112 10.90 -0.50 -2.67
CA ILE A 112 11.31 -0.20 -4.04
C ILE A 112 12.83 -0.08 -4.15
N GLN A 113 13.39 -0.67 -5.19
CA GLN A 113 14.80 -0.68 -5.53
C GLN A 113 15.08 0.19 -6.76
N SER A 114 16.36 0.46 -7.03
CA SER A 114 16.80 1.33 -8.13
C SER A 114 16.37 0.81 -9.51
N ASN A 115 16.26 -0.51 -9.67
CA ASN A 115 15.79 -1.19 -10.88
C ASN A 115 14.25 -1.24 -11.01
N SER A 116 13.49 -0.55 -10.14
CA SER A 116 12.03 -0.62 -10.04
C SER A 116 11.46 -1.94 -9.54
N THR A 117 12.27 -2.87 -9.03
CA THR A 117 11.76 -4.08 -8.35
C THR A 117 11.61 -3.82 -6.85
N PHE A 118 10.97 -4.75 -6.14
CA PHE A 118 10.85 -4.71 -4.69
C PHE A 118 11.87 -5.66 -4.04
N GLY A 119 12.45 -5.25 -2.91
CA GLY A 119 13.48 -6.01 -2.19
C GLY A 119 13.47 -5.73 -0.68
N PRO A 120 14.22 -6.50 0.12
CA PRO A 120 14.09 -6.46 1.58
C PRO A 120 14.70 -5.21 2.25
N SER A 121 15.55 -4.46 1.54
CA SER A 121 16.30 -3.34 2.11
C SER A 121 15.73 -1.98 1.70
N PHE A 122 15.60 -1.09 2.69
CA PHE A 122 15.28 0.31 2.43
C PHE A 122 16.52 1.05 1.88
N SER A 123 16.31 1.88 0.86
CA SER A 123 17.33 2.78 0.33
C SER A 123 16.82 4.21 0.35
N SER A 124 17.41 5.04 1.23
CA SER A 124 17.10 6.47 1.30
C SER A 124 17.35 7.16 -0.03
N LYS A 125 18.39 6.74 -0.77
CA LYS A 125 18.73 7.31 -2.10
C LYS A 125 17.62 7.04 -3.11
N VAL A 126 17.21 5.77 -3.27
CA VAL A 126 16.17 5.38 -4.24
C VAL A 126 14.83 6.02 -3.87
N THR A 127 14.50 6.01 -2.58
CA THR A 127 13.28 6.65 -2.07
C THR A 127 13.28 8.14 -2.38
N TRP A 128 14.39 8.83 -2.11
CA TRP A 128 14.54 10.25 -2.40
C TRP A 128 14.44 10.56 -3.89
N GLU A 129 15.08 9.76 -4.75
CA GLU A 129 15.00 9.89 -6.20
C GLU A 129 13.58 9.67 -6.72
N ARG A 130 12.81 8.75 -6.11
CA ARG A 130 11.41 8.48 -6.47
C ARG A 130 10.42 9.53 -5.98
N MET A 131 10.66 10.09 -4.79
CA MET A 131 9.82 11.16 -4.24
C MET A 131 10.06 12.50 -4.92
N LYS A 132 11.27 12.71 -5.45
CA LYS A 132 11.62 13.94 -6.14
C LYS A 132 10.92 13.96 -7.48
N ASP A 133 9.90 14.80 -7.62
CA ASP A 133 9.50 15.27 -8.95
C ASP A 133 10.77 15.76 -9.64
N HIS A 134 11.11 15.13 -10.76
CA HIS A 134 12.10 15.65 -11.69
C HIS A 134 11.52 16.93 -12.30
N ASN A 135 11.44 17.99 -11.50
CA ASN A 135 11.26 19.33 -12.00
C ASN A 135 12.43 19.56 -12.95
N LEU A 136 12.08 19.78 -14.22
CA LEU A 136 13.03 20.13 -15.29
C LEU A 136 14.03 21.12 -14.70
N MET A 137 15.34 20.82 -14.84
CA MET A 137 16.40 21.69 -14.36
C MET A 137 16.11 23.11 -14.81
N GLN A 138 15.70 23.94 -13.86
CA GLN A 138 15.32 25.30 -14.17
C GLN A 138 16.60 26.05 -14.54
N PRO A 139 16.63 26.77 -15.68
CA PRO A 139 17.85 27.37 -16.20
C PRO A 139 18.53 28.37 -15.24
N TRP A 140 17.82 28.85 -14.21
CA TRP A 140 18.36 29.75 -13.19
C TRP A 140 19.27 29.06 -12.15
N SER A 141 19.35 27.73 -12.08
CA SER A 141 20.15 27.05 -11.04
C SER A 141 21.64 27.36 -11.12
N LYS A 142 22.14 27.81 -12.29
CA LYS A 142 23.52 28.25 -12.49
C LYS A 142 23.81 29.65 -11.92
N THR A 143 22.78 30.43 -11.57
CA THR A 143 22.92 31.83 -11.14
C THR A 143 23.01 32.00 -9.63
N ILE A 144 22.60 30.99 -8.84
CA ILE A 144 22.47 31.13 -7.37
C ILE A 144 23.60 30.44 -6.59
N TRP A 145 24.50 29.70 -7.26
CA TRP A 145 25.73 29.28 -6.62
C TRP A 145 26.69 30.48 -6.63
N PHE A 146 26.60 31.27 -5.56
CA PHE A 146 27.60 32.27 -5.24
C PHE A 146 28.99 31.63 -5.26
N LYS A 147 29.91 32.33 -5.90
CA LYS A 147 31.33 31.97 -6.06
C LYS A 147 32.09 32.13 -4.75
#